data_AF-A0A951U012-F1
#
_entry.id   AF-A0A951U012-F1
#
_cell.length_a   1.000
_cell.length_b   1.000
_cell.length_c   1.000
_cell.angle_alpha   90.00
_cell.angle_beta   90.00
_cell.angle_gamma   90.00
#
_symmetry.space_group_name_H-M   'P 1'
#
loop_
_entity.id
_entity.type
_entity.pdbx_description
1 polymer ?
#
loop_
_entity_poly.entity_id
_entity_poly.type
_entity_poly.pdbx_seq_one_letter_code
_entity_poly.pdbx_strand_id
1 'polypeptide(L)' 'MGGKTDLERVVAYVPSEWKKELETWAQADERSVSWLVSKLIEKALQERREQQSTTEVVNVPR' A
#
# COMPACT_ATOMS: atom_id res chain seq x y z
N MET A 1 26.96 -3.37 9.14
CA MET A 1 26.73 -3.09 7.70
C MET A 1 25.21 -3.04 7.50
N GLY A 2 24.50 -1.91 7.56
CA GLY A 2 24.83 -0.61 7.02
C GLY A 2 24.09 -0.32 5.69
N GLY A 3 23.01 -1.03 5.37
CA GLY A 3 22.12 -0.66 4.26
C GLY A 3 20.96 0.16 4.78
N LYS A 4 21.13 1.49 4.88
CA LYS A 4 19.99 2.39 5.06
C LYS A 4 19.16 2.28 3.78
N THR A 5 18.04 1.59 3.87
CA THR A 5 17.00 1.72 2.87
C THR A 5 16.48 3.15 2.98
N ASP A 6 16.57 3.92 1.90
CA ASP A 6 16.05 5.30 1.82
C ASP A 6 14.51 5.27 1.78
N LEU A 7 13.91 4.77 2.85
CA LEU A 7 12.47 4.65 3.01
C LEU A 7 11.98 5.75 3.94
N GLU A 8 11.03 6.53 3.45
CA GLU A 8 10.32 7.53 4.23
C GLU A 8 9.16 6.90 4.99
N ARG A 9 8.85 7.45 6.18
CA ARG A 9 7.75 6.98 7.03
C ARG A 9 6.50 7.82 6.79
N VAL A 10 5.37 7.15 6.58
CA VAL A 10 4.03 7.75 6.63
C VAL A 10 3.34 7.33 7.93
N VAL A 11 2.66 8.25 8.60
CA VAL A 11 1.88 7.99 9.83
C VAL A 11 0.44 8.36 9.58
N ALA A 12 -0.48 7.46 9.93
CA ALA A 12 -1.91 7.67 9.83
C ALA A 12 -2.62 7.11 11.07
N TYR A 13 -3.68 7.81 11.50
CA TYR A 13 -4.58 7.30 12.52
C TYR A 13 -5.66 6.46 11.86
N VAL A 14 -5.93 5.29 12.45
CA VAL A 14 -6.98 4.37 11.99
C VAL A 14 -7.84 3.97 13.19
N PRO A 15 -9.12 3.58 12.96
CA PRO A 15 -9.94 2.96 13.98
C PRO A 15 -9.22 1.76 14.64
N SER A 16 -9.46 1.55 15.94
CA SER A 16 -8.82 0.45 16.67
C SER A 16 -9.17 -0.93 16.12
N GLU A 17 -10.36 -1.06 15.53
CA GLU A 17 -10.84 -2.30 14.92
C GLU A 17 -9.99 -2.65 13.68
N TRP A 18 -9.72 -1.68 12.81
CA TRP A 18 -8.86 -1.89 11.64
C TRP A 18 -7.45 -2.29 12.03
N LYS A 19 -6.90 -1.70 13.10
CA LYS A 19 -5.59 -2.10 13.61
C LYS A 19 -5.58 -3.57 14.03
N LYS A 20 -6.60 -4.02 14.76
CA LYS A 20 -6.72 -5.43 15.19
C LYS A 20 -6.83 -6.38 14.00
N GLU A 21 -7.64 -6.02 13.00
CA GLU A 21 -7.78 -6.81 11.78
C GLU A 21 -6.45 -6.95 11.04
N LEU A 22 -5.69 -5.85 10.88
CA LEU A 22 -4.36 -5.87 10.27
C LEU A 22 -3.35 -6.68 11.07
N GLU A 23 -3.41 -6.63 12.41
CA GLU A 23 -2.55 -7.45 13.30
C GLU A 23 -2.86 -8.94 13.16
N THR A 24 -4.14 -9.32 13.16
CA THR A 24 -4.57 -10.72 12.95
C THR A 24 -4.17 -11.24 11.58
N TRP A 25 -4.35 -10.44 10.52
CA TRP A 25 -3.94 -10.83 9.18
C TRP A 25 -2.41 -11.00 9.09
N ALA A 26 -1.65 -10.01 9.57
CA ALA A 26 -0.19 -10.11 9.55
C ALA A 26 0.32 -11.34 10.33
N GLN A 27 -0.32 -11.68 11.44
CA GLN A 27 -0.01 -12.88 12.21
C GLN A 27 -0.28 -14.17 11.41
N ALA A 28 -1.43 -14.27 10.73
CA ALA A 28 -1.78 -15.44 9.93
C ALA A 28 -0.79 -15.67 8.77
N ASP A 29 -0.24 -14.58 8.21
CA ASP A 29 0.73 -14.63 7.10
C ASP A 29 2.19 -14.76 7.58
N GLU A 30 2.44 -14.84 8.90
CA GLU A 30 3.78 -14.82 9.51
C GLU A 30 4.62 -13.59 9.10
N ARG A 31 3.96 -12.42 9.02
CA ARG A 31 4.56 -11.14 8.62
C ARG A 31 4.37 -10.07 9.67
N SER A 32 5.10 -8.96 9.53
CA SER A 32 4.86 -7.76 10.34
C SER A 32 3.73 -6.91 9.75
N VAL A 33 3.01 -6.19 10.62
CA VAL A 33 1.98 -5.22 10.19
C VAL A 33 2.55 -4.19 9.21
N SER A 34 3.78 -3.72 9.44
CA SER A 34 4.43 -2.75 8.54
C SER A 34 4.66 -3.32 7.13
N TRP A 35 4.96 -4.62 7.03
CA TRP A 35 5.11 -5.30 5.74
C TRP A 35 3.75 -5.47 5.05
N LEU A 36 2.72 -5.88 5.78
CA LEU A 36 1.37 -6.02 5.23
C LEU A 36 0.86 -4.68 4.69
N VAL A 37 0.97 -3.62 5.51
CA VAL A 37 0.54 -2.28 5.14
C VAL A 37 1.32 -1.76 3.93
N SER A 38 2.63 -2.02 3.82
CA SER A 38 3.39 -1.60 2.65
C SER A 38 2.92 -2.29 1.36
N LYS A 39 2.55 -3.58 1.44
CA LYS A 39 1.97 -4.32 0.30
C LYS A 39 0.58 -3.85 -0.09
N LEU A 40 -0.26 -3.52 0.87
CA LEU A 40 -1.58 -2.93 0.60
C LEU A 40 -1.45 -1.55 -0.08
N ILE A 41 -0.52 -0.71 0.38
CA ILE A 41 -0.23 0.59 -0.24
C ILE A 41 0.32 0.41 -1.66
N GLU A 42 1.28 -0.50 -1.86
CA GLU A 42 1.85 -0.81 -3.18
C GLU A 42 0.76 -1.21 -4.18
N LYS A 43 -0.13 -2.11 -3.77
CA LYS A 43 -1.28 -2.55 -4.60
C LYS A 43 -2.21 -1.39 -4.95
N ALA A 44 -2.63 -0.58 -3.97
CA ALA A 44 -3.52 0.55 -4.20
C ALA A 44 -2.90 1.61 -5.15
N LEU A 45 -1.59 1.85 -5.03
CA LEU A 45 -0.87 2.75 -5.93
C LEU A 45 -0.78 2.21 -7.35
N GLN A 46 -0.58 0.89 -7.51
CA GLN A 46 -0.59 0.25 -8.82
C GLN A 46 -1.97 0.35 -9.47
N GLU A 47 -3.04 -0.01 -8.75
CA GLU A 47 -4.42 0.08 -9.23
C GLU A 47 -4.78 1.52 -9.66
N ARG A 48 -4.35 2.52 -8.90
CA ARG A 48 -4.54 3.93 -9.26
C ARG A 48 -3.85 4.30 -10.57
N ARG A 49 -2.62 3.82 -10.79
CA ARG A 49 -1.86 4.08 -12.03
C ARG A 49 -2.53 3.43 -13.24
N GLU A 50 -3.03 2.20 -13.08
CA GLU A 50 -3.75 1.47 -14.13
C GLU A 50 -5.08 2.13 -14.51
N GLN A 51 -5.80 2.70 -13.53
CA GLN A 51 -7.00 3.48 -13.80
C GLN A 51 -6.70 4.79 -14.54
N GLN A 52 -5.58 5.45 -14.20
CA GLN A 52 -5.16 6.69 -14.88
C GLN A 52 -4.69 6.44 -16.31
N SER A 53 -3.92 5.38 -16.56
CA SER A 53 -3.48 5.02 -17.91
C SER A 53 -4.65 4.60 -18.81
N THR A 54 -5.67 3.93 -18.25
CA THR A 54 -6.89 3.60 -18.98
C THR A 54 -7.68 4.84 -19.38
N THR A 55 -7.62 5.91 -18.57
CA THR A 55 -8.33 7.18 -18.84
C THR A 55 -7.59 8.04 -19.88
N GLU A 56 -6.25 7.99 -19.93
CA GLU A 56 -5.46 8.72 -20.93
C GLU A 56 -5.65 8.21 -22.37
N VAL A 57 -5.87 6.90 -22.57
CA VAL A 57 -6.04 6.32 -23.92
C VAL A 57 -7.37 6.71 -24.57
N VAL A 58 -8.38 7.13 -23.78
CA VAL A 58 -9.71 7.50 -24.30
C VAL A 58 -9.77 8.96 -24.79
N ASN A 59 -8.72 9.75 -24.60
CA ASN A 59 -8.73 11.19 -24.90
C ASN A 59 -7.76 11.61 -25.99
N VAL A 60 -7.67 10.82 -27.07
CA VAL A 60 -7.04 11.25 -28.33
C VAL A 60 -8.13 11.80 -29.26
N PRO A 61 -8.38 13.11 -29.33
CA PRO A 61 -9.16 13.69 -30.41
C PRO A 61 -8.38 13.56 -31.72
N ARG A 62 -9.11 13.16 -32.75
CA ARG A 62 -8.65 12.89 -34.12
C ARG A 62 -8.23 14.15 -34.86
#